data_AF-A0A7W8UFQ7-F1
#
_entry.id   AF-A0A7W8UFQ7-F1
#
_cell.length_a   1.000
_cell.length_b   1.000
_cell.length_c   1.000
_cell.angle_alpha   90.00
_cell.angle_beta   90.00
_cell.angle_gamma   90.00
#
_symmetry.space_group_name_H-M   'P 1'
#
loop_
_entity.id
_entity.type
_entity.pdbx_description
1 polymer ?
#
loop_
_entity_poly.entity_id
_entity_poly.type
_entity_poly.pdbx_seq_one_letter_code
_entity_poly.pdbx_strand_id
1 'polypeptide(L)'
;MFKIARRAPSPFPDAVSFTLGESGQELLSQFCFSEGWLGNLSSGLLRLGENAAAMHGLRQPECGLLNLVRCYDGADRDHVLRLFEQAAATSSSFCFSTTIVLASGQRRPVFCVGESSGLEQRCSGSLLGVFCFPRFQLETGSRICSHHQ
;
A
#
# COMPACT_ATOMS: atom_id res chain seq x y z
N MET A 1 7.91 7.48 -3.01
CA MET A 1 7.33 8.18 -4.19
C MET A 1 5.81 8.09 -4.06
N PHE A 2 5.10 9.21 -4.19
CA PHE A 2 3.65 9.33 -3.95
C PHE A 2 2.99 9.91 -5.21
N LYS A 3 1.93 9.28 -5.70
CA LYS A 3 1.21 9.75 -6.91
C LYS A 3 -0.29 9.49 -6.78
N ILE A 4 -1.07 10.43 -7.31
CA ILE A 4 -2.52 10.31 -7.49
C ILE A 4 -2.88 10.80 -8.88
N ALA A 5 -3.77 10.09 -9.55
CA ALA A 5 -4.27 10.42 -10.87
C ALA A 5 -5.79 10.34 -10.85
N ARG A 6 -6.46 11.30 -11.51
CA ARG A 6 -7.88 11.13 -11.81
C ARG A 6 -8.06 9.83 -12.59
N ARG A 7 -9.12 9.09 -12.30
CA ARG A 7 -9.39 7.84 -12.99
C ARG A 7 -9.54 8.13 -14.49
N ALA A 8 -8.69 7.50 -15.29
CA ALA A 8 -8.70 7.53 -16.74
C ALA A 8 -8.59 6.09 -17.26
N PRO A 9 -9.10 5.78 -18.46
CA PRO A 9 -8.91 4.46 -19.06
C PRO A 9 -7.41 4.15 -19.15
N SER A 10 -7.03 2.95 -18.72
CA SER A 10 -5.65 2.48 -18.77
C SER A 10 -5.19 2.41 -20.23
N PRO A 11 -3.99 2.95 -20.58
CA PRO A 11 -3.43 2.76 -21.92
C PRO A 11 -2.91 1.34 -22.15
N PHE A 12 -2.84 0.52 -21.09
CA PHE A 12 -2.47 -0.88 -21.21
C PHE A 12 -3.68 -1.70 -21.66
N PRO A 13 -3.52 -2.58 -22.66
CA PRO A 13 -4.57 -3.52 -23.04
C PRO A 13 -5.00 -4.35 -21.83
N ASP A 14 -6.29 -4.66 -21.72
CA ASP A 14 -6.82 -5.58 -20.70
C ASP A 14 -5.92 -6.81 -20.62
N ALA A 15 -5.45 -7.13 -19.40
CA ALA A 15 -4.40 -8.08 -19.09
C ALA A 15 -4.18 -9.15 -20.17
N VAL A 16 -3.32 -8.85 -21.14
CA VAL A 16 -2.93 -9.83 -22.17
C VAL A 16 -2.09 -10.86 -21.44
N SER A 17 -2.58 -12.10 -21.39
CA SER A 17 -1.86 -13.24 -20.83
C SER A 17 -0.47 -13.30 -21.48
N PHE A 18 0.56 -12.93 -20.72
CA PHE A 18 1.94 -13.00 -21.17
C PHE A 18 2.32 -14.49 -21.26
N THR A 19 2.14 -15.08 -22.43
CA THR A 19 2.65 -16.42 -22.71
C THR A 19 4.10 -16.32 -23.21
N LEU A 20 5.07 -16.38 -22.29
CA LEU A 20 6.35 -17.07 -22.48
C LEU A 20 7.08 -17.25 -21.13
N GLY A 21 7.11 -18.48 -20.60
CA GLY A 21 8.16 -18.95 -19.68
C GLY A 21 7.80 -19.07 -18.19
N GLU A 22 7.33 -18.01 -17.55
CA GLU A 22 6.84 -18.00 -16.17
C GLU A 22 5.73 -16.93 -16.15
N SER A 23 4.59 -17.21 -15.51
CA SER A 23 3.57 -16.17 -15.39
C SER A 23 4.18 -14.96 -14.67
N GLY A 24 3.91 -13.72 -15.10
CA GLY A 24 4.47 -12.54 -14.42
C GLY A 24 4.19 -12.51 -12.91
N GLN A 25 3.15 -13.24 -12.46
CA GLN A 25 2.84 -13.48 -11.06
C GLN A 25 3.89 -14.35 -10.34
N GLU A 26 4.38 -15.43 -10.96
CA GLU A 26 5.44 -16.27 -10.40
C GLU A 26 6.73 -15.47 -10.23
N LEU A 27 7.12 -14.70 -11.25
CA LEU A 27 8.30 -13.85 -11.16
C LEU A 27 8.14 -12.77 -10.07
N LEU A 28 6.99 -12.11 -9.99
CA LEU A 28 6.71 -11.14 -8.92
C LEU A 28 6.79 -11.80 -7.53
N SER A 29 6.32 -13.04 -7.40
CA SER A 29 6.33 -13.76 -6.12
C SER A 29 7.74 -14.05 -5.58
N GLN A 30 8.75 -14.12 -6.47
CA GLN A 30 10.16 -14.28 -6.11
C GLN A 30 10.72 -13.02 -5.42
N PHE A 31 10.24 -11.84 -5.80
CA PHE A 31 10.75 -10.56 -5.28
C PHE A 31 9.84 -9.95 -4.20
N CYS A 32 8.54 -10.18 -4.29
CA CYS A 32 7.53 -9.54 -3.45
C CYS A 32 6.47 -10.54 -2.99
N PHE A 33 5.99 -10.34 -1.77
CA PHE A 33 4.68 -10.84 -1.36
C PHE A 33 3.63 -9.76 -1.67
N SER A 34 2.47 -10.12 -2.21
CA SER A 34 1.40 -9.16 -2.49
C SER A 34 0.07 -9.63 -1.95
N GLU A 35 -0.72 -8.73 -1.37
CA GLU A 35 -2.04 -9.07 -0.85
C GLU A 35 -3.02 -7.88 -0.95
N GLY A 36 -4.28 -8.20 -1.23
CA GLY A 36 -5.34 -7.23 -1.42
C GLY A 36 -5.89 -6.65 -0.13
N TRP A 37 -6.52 -5.49 -0.24
CA TRP A 37 -7.27 -4.85 0.83
C TRP A 37 -8.47 -4.10 0.25
N LEU A 38 -9.48 -3.89 1.10
CA LEU A 38 -10.70 -3.16 0.78
C LEU A 38 -10.92 -2.05 1.78
N GLY A 39 -11.49 -0.93 1.35
CA GLY A 39 -11.94 0.16 2.22
C GLY A 39 -13.40 0.46 1.98
N ASN A 40 -14.15 0.63 3.06
CA ASN A 40 -15.54 1.06 3.00
C ASN A 40 -15.61 2.52 3.46
N LEU A 41 -15.97 3.43 2.54
CA LEU A 41 -16.02 4.86 2.84
C LEU A 41 -17.18 5.22 3.79
N SER A 42 -18.22 4.40 3.86
CA SER A 42 -19.34 4.67 4.78
C SER A 42 -19.02 4.31 6.24
N SER A 43 -18.20 3.28 6.48
CA SER A 43 -17.77 2.92 7.84
C SER A 43 -16.42 3.53 8.22
N GLY A 44 -15.62 3.98 7.25
CA GLY A 44 -14.25 4.44 7.47
C GLY A 44 -13.27 3.31 7.81
N LEU A 45 -13.67 2.04 7.59
CA LEU A 45 -12.87 0.87 7.90
C LEU A 45 -12.17 0.31 6.66
N LEU A 46 -10.92 -0.11 6.86
CA LEU A 46 -10.09 -0.86 5.92
C LEU A 46 -10.04 -2.31 6.39
N ARG A 47 -10.24 -3.25 5.47
CA ARG A 47 -10.06 -4.68 5.68
C ARG A 47 -8.89 -5.18 4.83
N LEU A 48 -7.80 -5.50 5.49
CA LEU A 48 -6.61 -6.07 4.89
C LEU A 48 -6.73 -7.60 4.85
N GLY A 49 -5.94 -8.25 4.00
CA GLY A 49 -5.64 -9.67 4.19
C GLY A 49 -4.81 -9.90 5.46
N GLU A 50 -4.83 -11.15 5.95
CA GLU A 50 -4.22 -11.51 7.23
C GLU A 50 -2.70 -11.26 7.23
N ASN A 51 -2.04 -11.56 6.12
CA ASN A 51 -0.60 -11.39 5.99
C ASN A 51 -0.22 -9.91 5.92
N ALA A 52 -0.96 -9.09 5.18
CA ALA A 52 -0.76 -7.66 5.07
C ALA A 52 -0.96 -7.00 6.43
N ALA A 53 -1.99 -7.41 7.19
CA ALA A 53 -2.20 -6.93 8.55
C ALA A 53 -1.01 -7.28 9.47
N ALA A 54 -0.57 -8.54 9.44
CA ALA A 54 0.61 -8.98 10.19
C ALA A 54 1.89 -8.25 9.76
N MET A 55 2.06 -8.01 8.45
CA MET A 55 3.21 -7.31 7.89
C MET A 55 3.26 -5.84 8.31
N HIS A 56 2.10 -5.21 8.54
CA HIS A 56 1.97 -3.87 9.11
C HIS A 56 2.05 -3.85 10.65
N GLY A 57 2.09 -5.00 11.31
CA GLY A 57 2.09 -5.10 12.78
C GLY A 57 0.73 -4.80 13.41
N LEU A 58 -0.36 -4.93 12.66
CA LEU A 58 -1.73 -4.74 13.14
C LEU A 58 -2.21 -5.98 13.87
N ARG A 59 -3.02 -5.78 14.93
CA ARG A 59 -3.59 -6.88 15.72
C ARG A 59 -4.74 -7.61 15.02
N GLN A 60 -5.44 -6.90 14.14
CA GLN A 60 -6.61 -7.40 13.43
C GLN A 60 -6.55 -6.93 11.97
N PRO A 61 -7.11 -7.71 11.02
CA PRO A 61 -7.12 -7.32 9.61
C PRO A 61 -8.03 -6.13 9.31
N GLU A 62 -9.01 -5.87 10.17
CA GLU A 62 -9.86 -4.69 10.07
C GLU A 62 -9.33 -3.55 10.94
N CYS A 63 -9.18 -2.35 10.36
CA CYS A 63 -8.68 -1.17 11.07
C CYS A 63 -9.14 0.14 10.42
N GLY A 64 -9.10 1.24 11.17
CA GLY A 64 -9.27 2.58 10.59
C GLY A 64 -8.00 3.06 9.88
N LEU A 65 -8.16 4.00 8.95
CA LEU A 65 -7.05 4.57 8.17
C LEU A 65 -5.89 5.08 9.03
N LEU A 66 -6.19 5.76 10.14
CA LEU A 66 -5.14 6.27 11.04
C LEU A 66 -4.31 5.15 11.69
N ASN A 67 -4.92 3.98 11.95
CA ASN A 67 -4.18 2.85 12.49
C ASN A 67 -3.20 2.30 11.47
N LEU A 68 -3.61 2.22 10.19
CA LEU A 68 -2.73 1.83 9.09
C LEU A 68 -1.58 2.83 8.90
N VAL A 69 -1.88 4.13 8.82
CA VAL A 69 -0.89 5.19 8.57
C VAL A 69 0.16 5.25 9.68
N ARG A 70 -0.22 4.97 10.94
CA ARG A 70 0.72 4.91 12.06
C ARG A 70 1.80 3.83 11.92
N CYS A 71 1.56 2.80 11.11
CA CYS A 71 2.56 1.78 10.81
C CYS A 71 3.70 2.31 9.94
N TYR A 72 3.52 3.43 9.24
CA TYR A 72 4.52 3.97 8.32
C TYR A 72 5.53 4.91 8.99
N ASP A 73 6.65 5.14 8.30
CA ASP A 73 7.68 6.10 8.67
C ASP A 73 7.07 7.50 8.88
N GLY A 74 7.48 8.18 9.95
CA GLY A 74 6.92 9.47 10.35
C GLY A 74 6.97 10.54 9.26
N ALA A 75 8.01 10.51 8.40
CA ALA A 75 8.16 11.47 7.31
C ALA A 75 7.09 11.31 6.21
N ASP A 76 6.51 10.12 6.08
CA ASP A 76 5.59 9.76 5.00
C ASP A 76 4.11 9.79 5.42
N ARG A 77 3.81 9.79 6.73
CA ARG A 77 2.44 9.64 7.26
C ARG A 77 1.45 10.66 6.70
N ASP A 78 1.81 11.94 6.72
CA ASP A 78 0.94 13.01 6.22
C ASP A 78 0.69 12.90 4.72
N HIS A 79 1.69 12.43 3.96
CA HIS A 79 1.56 12.23 2.52
C HIS A 79 0.62 11.07 2.21
N VAL A 80 0.79 9.94 2.90
CA VAL A 80 -0.09 8.77 2.73
C VAL A 80 -1.53 9.12 3.16
N LEU A 81 -1.70 9.82 4.27
CA LEU A 81 -3.02 10.24 4.74
C LEU A 81 -3.73 11.10 3.69
N ARG A 82 -3.06 12.13 3.17
CA ARG A 82 -3.62 13.00 2.12
C ARG A 82 -4.00 12.23 0.85
N LEU A 83 -3.23 11.22 0.47
CA LEU A 83 -3.59 10.37 -0.69
C LEU A 83 -4.91 9.64 -0.47
N PHE A 84 -5.11 9.05 0.71
CA PHE A 84 -6.35 8.36 1.04
C PHE A 84 -7.53 9.33 1.18
N GLU A 85 -7.32 10.50 1.76
CA GLU A 85 -8.36 11.55 1.86
C GLU A 85 -8.81 12.00 0.47
N GLN A 86 -7.86 12.24 -0.44
CA GLN A 86 -8.19 12.62 -1.81
C GLN A 86 -8.89 11.48 -2.56
N ALA A 87 -8.45 10.23 -2.37
CA ALA A 87 -9.11 9.06 -2.95
C ALA A 87 -10.53 8.87 -2.42
N ALA A 88 -10.77 9.20 -1.15
CA ALA A 88 -12.09 9.17 -0.52
C ALA A 88 -12.99 10.35 -0.92
N ALA A 89 -12.45 11.42 -1.49
CA ALA A 89 -13.21 12.60 -1.93
C ALA A 89 -13.55 12.57 -3.43
N THR A 90 -12.74 11.90 -4.24
CA THR A 90 -12.92 11.87 -5.70
C THR A 90 -12.43 10.55 -6.29
N SER A 91 -13.20 10.00 -7.24
CA SER A 91 -12.83 8.80 -7.99
C SER A 91 -11.44 8.95 -8.63
N SER A 92 -10.47 8.21 -8.11
CA SER A 92 -9.06 8.34 -8.49
C SER A 92 -8.33 7.02 -8.32
N SER A 93 -7.24 6.90 -9.06
CA SER A 93 -6.23 5.85 -8.87
C SER A 93 -5.03 6.47 -8.17
N PHE A 94 -4.44 5.75 -7.23
CA PHE A 94 -3.31 6.24 -6.45
C PHE A 94 -2.26 5.16 -6.29
N CYS A 95 -1.02 5.58 -6.08
CA CYS A 95 0.03 4.70 -5.64
C CYS A 95 1.01 5.41 -4.70
N PHE A 96 1.58 4.64 -3.79
CA PHE A 96 2.64 5.13 -2.92
C PHE A 96 3.67 4.06 -2.61
N SER A 97 4.82 4.52 -2.15
CA SER A 97 5.87 3.70 -1.57
C SER A 97 6.35 4.37 -0.30
N THR A 98 6.45 3.60 0.78
CA THR A 98 6.91 4.03 2.10
C THR A 98 7.58 2.86 2.84
N THR A 99 7.95 3.08 4.10
CA THR A 99 8.53 2.08 5.00
C THR A 99 7.58 1.83 6.16
N ILE A 100 7.26 0.56 6.42
CA ILE A 100 6.62 0.14 7.66
C ILE A 100 7.69 0.08 8.76
N VAL A 101 7.38 0.65 9.92
CA VAL A 101 8.21 0.65 11.12
C VAL A 101 7.49 -0.13 12.21
N LEU A 102 7.99 -1.33 12.51
CA LEU A 102 7.43 -2.19 13.55
C LEU A 102 7.86 -1.73 14.94
N ALA A 103 7.11 -2.12 15.97
CA ALA A 103 7.45 -1.84 17.37
C ALA A 103 8.83 -2.42 17.78
N SER A 104 9.29 -3.47 17.09
CA SER A 104 10.64 -4.04 17.26
C SER A 104 11.76 -3.17 16.69
N GLY A 105 11.44 -2.07 16.00
CA GLY A 105 12.39 -1.25 15.25
C GLY A 105 12.68 -1.77 13.84
N GLN A 106 12.21 -2.98 13.48
CA GLN A 106 12.36 -3.51 12.13
C GLN A 106 11.67 -2.62 11.10
N ARG A 107 12.37 -2.37 9.99
CA ARG A 107 11.93 -1.52 8.89
C ARG A 107 11.77 -2.37 7.64
N ARG A 108 10.64 -2.23 6.95
CA ARG A 108 10.38 -2.93 5.69
C ARG A 108 9.73 -2.01 4.65
N PRO A 109 10.15 -2.07 3.39
CA PRO A 109 9.49 -1.30 2.34
C PRO A 109 8.09 -1.87 2.07
N VAL A 110 7.19 -0.99 1.64
CA VAL A 110 5.89 -1.38 1.11
C VAL A 110 5.52 -0.46 -0.05
N PHE A 111 4.92 -1.06 -1.07
CA PHE A 111 4.27 -0.35 -2.16
C PHE A 111 2.77 -0.59 -2.07
N CYS A 112 1.98 0.42 -2.41
CA CYS A 112 0.54 0.26 -2.52
C CYS A 112 0.07 0.87 -3.84
N VAL A 113 -0.83 0.17 -4.51
CA VAL A 113 -1.61 0.71 -5.62
C VAL A 113 -3.07 0.47 -5.28
N GLY A 114 -3.90 1.47 -5.50
CA GLY A 114 -5.33 1.35 -5.26
C GLY A 114 -6.14 2.32 -6.09
N GLU A 115 -7.45 2.15 -6.04
CA GLU A 115 -8.42 3.04 -6.63
C GLU A 115 -9.63 3.22 -5.73
N SER A 116 -10.32 4.34 -5.93
CA SER A 116 -11.65 4.59 -5.38
C SER A 116 -12.73 4.45 -6.44
N SER A 117 -13.91 3.99 -6.02
CA SER A 117 -15.08 3.80 -6.87
C SER A 117 -16.37 4.11 -6.11
N GLY A 118 -17.46 4.31 -6.85
CA GLY A 118 -18.80 4.48 -6.28
C GLY A 118 -19.04 5.82 -5.58
N LEU A 119 -18.20 6.84 -5.82
CA LEU A 119 -18.34 8.19 -5.25
C LEU A 119 -19.42 9.05 -5.94
N GLU A 120 -19.79 8.73 -7.19
CA GLU A 120 -20.73 9.52 -7.99
C GLU A 120 -22.14 8.92 -8.11
N GLN A 121 -22.31 7.63 -7.76
CA GLN A 121 -23.62 6.98 -7.65
C GLN A 121 -24.09 7.00 -6.18
N ARG A 122 -25.40 6.86 -5.93
CA ARG A 122 -26.01 6.75 -4.58
C ARG A 122 -25.59 5.50 -3.77
N CYS A 123 -24.40 4.97 -4.05
CA CYS A 123 -23.75 3.87 -3.36
C CYS A 123 -22.81 4.42 -2.29
N SER A 124 -22.61 3.66 -1.22
CA SER A 124 -21.49 3.87 -0.31
C SER A 124 -20.19 3.59 -1.08
N GLY A 125 -19.39 4.62 -1.35
CA GLY A 125 -18.14 4.46 -2.10
C GLY A 125 -17.17 3.49 -1.43
N SER A 126 -16.23 2.96 -2.22
CA SER A 126 -15.25 1.98 -1.78
C SER A 126 -13.85 2.33 -2.26
N LEU A 127 -12.89 1.79 -1.54
CA LEU A 127 -11.48 1.72 -1.91
C LEU A 127 -11.10 0.26 -2.10
N LEU A 128 -10.20 0.01 -3.04
CA LEU A 128 -9.63 -1.30 -3.31
C LEU A 128 -8.16 -1.07 -3.61
N GLY A 129 -7.28 -1.95 -3.13
CA GLY A 129 -5.90 -1.92 -3.54
C GLY A 129 -5.16 -3.20 -3.24
N VAL A 130 -3.87 -3.16 -3.55
CA VAL A 130 -2.90 -4.22 -3.29
C VAL A 130 -1.70 -3.61 -2.59
N PHE A 131 -1.25 -4.26 -1.52
CA PHE A 131 0.07 -4.02 -0.95
C PHE A 131 1.07 -4.98 -1.57
N CYS A 132 2.24 -4.48 -1.93
CA CYS A 132 3.40 -5.29 -2.33
C CYS A 132 4.53 -5.07 -1.33
N PHE A 133 5.00 -6.17 -0.74
CA PHE A 133 6.05 -6.22 0.27
C PHE A 133 7.28 -6.91 -0.33
N PRO A 134 8.33 -6.16 -0.68
CA PRO A 134 9.59 -6.76 -1.10
C PRO A 134 10.15 -7.72 -0.05
N ARG A 135 10.76 -8.82 -0.51
CA ARG A 135 11.35 -9.87 0.33
C ARG A 135 12.74 -9.48 0.83
N PHE A 136 12.87 -8.27 1.39
CA PHE A 136 14.07 -7.81 2.10
C PHE A 136 13.69 -6.82 3.21
N GLN A 137 14.60 -6.58 4.14
CA GLN A 137 14.42 -5.61 5.23
C GLN A 137 15.41 -4.46 5.06
N LEU A 138 15.09 -3.31 5.64
CA LEU A 138 15.99 -2.17 5.69
C LEU A 138 16.80 -2.24 6.99
N GLU A 139 18.10 -2.03 6.89
CA GLU A 139 18.99 -1.96 8.05
C GLU A 139 18.50 -0.90 9.04
N THR A 140 18.49 -1.26 10.33
CA THR A 140 18.19 -0.30 11.39
C THR A 140 19.45 0.51 11.64
N GLY A 141 19.70 1.52 10.80
CA GLY A 141 20.82 2.47 10.88
C GLY A 141 22.02 1.96 11.68
N SER A 142 22.92 1.21 11.04
CA SER A 142 24.26 1.02 11.58
C SER A 142 24.83 2.41 11.83
N ARG A 143 25.22 2.69 13.08
CA ARG A 143 25.99 3.89 13.42
C ARG A 143 27.19 3.89 12.48
N ILE A 144 27.21 4.82 11.53
CA ILE A 144 28.44 5.14 10.81
C ILE A 144 29.35 5.72 11.89
N CYS A 145 30.15 4.87 12.54
CA CYS A 145 31.30 5.32 13.28
C CYS A 145 32.25 5.92 12.23
N SER A 146 32.15 7.22 12.04
CA SER A 146 33.16 8.00 11.34
C SER A 146 34.45 7.89 12.15
N HIS A 147 35.28 6.90 11.82
CA HIS A 147 36.64 6.84 12.30
C HIS A 147 37.38 8.03 11.71
N HIS A 148 37.70 8.99 12.57
CA HIS A 148 38.58 10.12 12.29
C HIS A 148 39.97 9.56 11.90
N GLN A 149 40.48 9.96 10.75
CA GLN A 149 41.90 9.99 10.43
C GLN A 149 42.25 11.40 9.97
#